data_AF-A0A183DAI4-F1
#
_entry.id   AF-A0A183DAI4-F1
#
_cell.length_a   1.000
_cell.length_b   1.000
_cell.length_c   1.000
_cell.angle_alpha   90.00
_cell.angle_beta   90.00
_cell.angle_gamma   90.00
#
_symmetry.space_group_name_H-M   'P 1'
#
loop_
_entity.id
_entity.type
_entity.pdbx_description
1 polymer ?
#
loop_
_entity_poly.entity_id
_entity_poly.type
_entity_poly.pdbx_seq_one_letter_code
_entity_poly.pdbx_strand_id
1 'polypeptide(L)'
;MIYSPDHYFACHGGISQWLTSRDILRRIAKPTYTTDMEFVQGLTLADLLWADPVLGQKKWFAPSHRRCGYTFNQKALKAVLRALKVKTLIRAHEYYASGSVRNFDDQSCYTVHSTPDEDSTNNSYKVLRDCLGILP
;
A
#
# COMPACT_ATOMS: atom_id res chain seq x y z
N MET A 1 -8.04 -21.18 -11.14
CA MET A 1 -6.85 -20.70 -10.41
C MET A 1 -7.25 -20.55 -8.94
N ILE A 2 -6.75 -21.41 -8.03
CA ILE A 2 -7.21 -21.42 -6.62
C ILE A 2 -6.63 -20.19 -5.92
N TYR A 3 -7.50 -19.24 -5.55
CA TYR A 3 -7.15 -18.10 -4.71
C TYR A 3 -6.69 -18.62 -3.34
N SER A 4 -5.41 -18.41 -3.01
CA SER A 4 -4.97 -18.49 -1.62
C SER A 4 -5.21 -17.12 -0.97
N PRO A 5 -6.03 -17.01 0.10
CA PRO A 5 -6.30 -15.75 0.79
C PRO A 5 -5.04 -15.10 1.41
N ASP A 6 -3.89 -15.77 1.38
CA ASP A 6 -2.62 -15.29 1.91
C ASP A 6 -1.64 -14.79 0.82
N HIS A 7 -2.13 -14.33 -0.33
CA HIS A 7 -1.27 -13.79 -1.38
C HIS A 7 -1.10 -12.26 -1.35
N TYR A 8 -2.15 -11.54 -0.99
CA TYR A 8 -2.20 -10.07 -1.09
C TYR A 8 -2.32 -9.41 0.27
N PHE A 9 -1.63 -8.29 0.44
CA PHE A 9 -1.87 -7.33 1.51
C PHE A 9 -2.47 -6.07 0.90
N ALA A 10 -3.56 -5.56 1.48
CA ALA A 10 -4.25 -4.38 0.98
C ALA A 10 -4.33 -3.29 2.04
N CYS A 11 -3.99 -2.05 1.66
CA CYS A 11 -4.12 -0.86 2.49
C CYS A 11 -4.36 0.37 1.61
N HIS A 12 -4.66 1.53 2.20
CA HIS A 12 -4.86 2.76 1.43
C HIS A 12 -3.50 3.38 1.03
N GLY A 13 -2.69 3.66 2.05
CA GLY A 13 -1.33 4.16 1.98
C GLY A 13 -0.36 3.06 1.58
N GLY A 14 0.56 2.71 2.46
CA GLY A 14 1.55 1.68 2.17
C GLY A 14 1.96 0.89 3.40
N ILE A 15 3.21 0.46 3.41
CA ILE A 15 3.78 -0.31 4.51
C ILE A 15 4.36 0.60 5.59
N SER A 16 4.43 0.09 6.81
CA SER A 16 5.19 0.73 7.89
C SER A 16 6.46 -0.05 8.20
N GLN A 17 7.51 0.66 8.63
CA GLN A 17 8.73 0.06 9.20
C GLN A 17 8.45 -0.74 10.49
N TRP A 18 7.32 -0.48 11.15
CA TRP A 18 6.88 -1.16 12.37
C TRP A 18 6.02 -2.40 12.08
N LEU A 19 5.70 -2.67 10.82
CA LEU A 19 4.83 -3.76 10.41
C LEU A 19 5.62 -5.07 10.28
N THR A 20 6.06 -5.62 11.41
CA THR A 20 6.93 -6.81 11.50
C THR A 20 6.17 -8.14 11.61
N SER A 21 4.85 -8.10 11.76
CA SER A 21 3.97 -9.28 11.74
C SER A 21 2.52 -8.88 11.54
N ARG A 22 1.65 -9.85 11.20
CA ARG A 22 0.19 -9.63 11.13
C ARG A 22 -0.41 -9.28 12.49
N ASP A 23 0.25 -9.62 13.59
CA ASP A 23 -0.25 -9.33 14.95
C ASP A 23 -0.24 -7.84 15.27
N ILE A 24 0.68 -7.07 14.67
CA ILE A 24 0.69 -5.61 14.81
C ILE A 24 -0.65 -5.02 14.31
N LEU A 25 -1.16 -5.50 13.17
CA LEU A 25 -2.45 -5.05 12.63
C LEU A 25 -3.63 -5.48 13.51
N ARG A 26 -3.56 -6.70 14.08
CA ARG A 26 -4.63 -7.24 14.95
C ARG A 26 -4.74 -6.48 16.27
N ARG A 27 -3.66 -5.85 16.72
CA ARG A 27 -3.61 -5.07 17.96
C ARG A 27 -4.14 -3.65 17.82
N ILE A 28 -4.37 -3.17 16.60
CA ILE A 28 -5.03 -1.87 16.37
C ILE A 28 -6.51 -2.05 16.68
N ALA A 29 -6.96 -1.51 17.80
CA ALA A 29 -8.36 -1.55 18.21
C ALA A 29 -9.27 -0.89 17.17
N LYS A 30 -10.52 -1.34 17.10
CA LYS A 30 -11.54 -0.77 16.21
C LYS A 30 -12.86 -0.67 16.98
N PRO A 31 -13.48 0.51 17.11
CA PRO A 31 -13.00 1.82 16.64
C PRO A 31 -11.72 2.27 17.37
N THR A 32 -10.99 3.22 16.81
CA THR A 32 -9.80 3.82 17.43
C THR A 32 -9.80 5.32 17.18
N TYR A 33 -9.31 6.07 18.15
CA TYR A 33 -8.98 7.48 18.02
C TYR A 33 -7.47 7.64 18.20
N THR A 34 -6.87 8.61 17.53
CA THR A 34 -5.41 8.83 17.59
C THR A 34 -4.92 9.14 19.01
N THR A 35 -5.79 9.67 19.88
CA THR A 35 -5.50 9.98 21.28
C THR A 35 -5.29 8.73 22.16
N ASP A 36 -5.87 7.60 21.77
CA ASP A 36 -5.89 6.38 22.57
C ASP A 36 -4.85 5.35 22.09
N MET A 37 -4.07 5.71 21.07
CA MET A 37 -3.09 4.83 20.44
C MET A 37 -1.74 4.96 21.11
N GLU A 38 -1.08 3.81 21.31
CA GLU A 38 0.35 3.79 21.57
C GLU A 38 1.10 4.45 20.42
N PHE A 39 2.21 5.12 20.72
CA PHE A 39 2.96 5.90 19.73
C PHE A 39 3.28 5.10 18.45
N VAL A 40 3.75 3.86 18.59
CA VAL A 40 4.07 2.98 17.46
C VAL A 40 2.82 2.56 16.67
N GLN A 41 1.68 2.39 17.34
CA GLN A 41 0.41 2.09 16.65
C GLN A 41 -0.05 3.29 15.82
N GLY A 42 0.06 4.50 16.36
CA GLY A 42 -0.24 5.74 15.65
C GLY A 42 0.64 5.90 14.41
N LEU A 43 1.95 5.67 14.53
CA LEU A 43 2.88 5.70 13.39
C LEU A 43 2.54 4.62 12.35
N THR A 44 2.23 3.40 12.80
CA THR A 44 1.84 2.30 11.90
C THR A 44 0.58 2.65 11.14
N LEU A 45 -0.45 3.18 11.81
CA LEU A 45 -1.69 3.60 11.17
C LEU A 45 -1.46 4.75 10.18
N ALA A 46 -0.62 5.73 10.55
CA ALA A 46 -0.25 6.83 9.66
C ALA A 46 0.38 6.30 8.36
N ASP A 47 1.32 5.37 8.43
CA ASP A 47 1.93 4.75 7.25
C ASP A 47 0.94 3.92 6.41
N LEU A 48 0.07 3.15 7.06
CA LEU A 48 -0.99 2.38 6.39
C LEU A 48 -1.96 3.26 5.59
N LEU A 49 -2.05 4.56 5.92
CA LEU A 49 -2.90 5.54 5.26
C LEU A 49 -2.14 6.47 4.32
N TRP A 50 -0.87 6.79 4.58
CA TRP A 50 -0.15 7.89 3.90
C TRP A 50 1.20 7.51 3.29
N ALA A 51 1.71 6.29 3.50
CA ALA A 51 3.02 5.91 2.98
C ALA A 51 3.02 5.68 1.47
N ASP A 52 4.09 6.09 0.76
CA ASP A 52 4.21 6.00 -0.70
C ASP A 52 5.44 5.21 -1.19
N PRO A 53 5.32 4.37 -2.24
CA PRO A 53 6.45 3.73 -2.89
C PRO A 53 7.24 4.75 -3.72
N VAL A 54 8.57 4.76 -3.59
CA VAL A 54 9.45 5.62 -4.39
C VAL A 54 10.50 4.79 -5.10
N LEU A 55 10.40 4.73 -6.43
CA LEU A 55 11.40 4.09 -7.29
C LEU A 55 12.73 4.85 -7.21
N GLY A 56 13.84 4.12 -7.07
CA GLY A 56 15.18 4.72 -6.98
C GLY A 56 15.56 5.32 -5.60
N GLN A 57 14.66 5.28 -4.61
CA GLN A 57 15.00 5.71 -3.25
C GLN A 57 16.09 4.84 -2.62
N LYS A 58 17.18 5.47 -2.14
CA LYS A 58 18.31 4.78 -1.49
C LYS A 58 17.96 4.19 -0.13
N LYS A 59 17.32 4.98 0.74
CA LYS A 59 16.90 4.55 2.08
C LYS A 59 15.71 3.60 1.97
N TRP A 60 15.60 2.65 2.90
CA TRP A 60 14.46 1.73 2.95
C TRP A 60 13.16 2.48 3.24
N PHE A 61 13.21 3.39 4.22
CA PHE A 61 12.16 4.33 4.56
C PHE A 61 12.74 5.74 4.60
N ALA A 62 11.99 6.75 4.17
CA ALA A 62 12.33 8.16 4.29
C ALA A 62 11.10 8.99 4.64
N PRO A 63 11.22 10.13 5.35
CA PRO A 63 10.07 10.98 5.64
C PRO A 63 9.35 11.42 4.37
N SER A 64 8.02 11.30 4.36
CA SER A 64 7.21 11.69 3.20
C SER A 64 7.12 13.21 3.03
N HIS A 65 7.11 13.68 1.79
CA HIS A 65 6.83 15.08 1.47
C HIS A 65 5.39 15.48 1.83
N ARG A 66 4.49 14.52 2.09
CA ARG A 66 3.13 14.73 2.58
C ARG A 66 3.08 15.25 4.01
N ARG A 67 4.23 15.34 4.70
CA ARG A 67 4.36 15.71 6.12
C ARG A 67 3.63 14.73 7.06
N CYS A 68 3.27 13.55 6.57
CA CYS A 68 2.69 12.45 7.31
C CYS A 68 3.19 11.12 6.72
N GLY A 69 3.59 10.20 7.58
CA GLY A 69 4.10 8.89 7.19
C GLY A 69 5.46 8.93 6.47
N TYR A 70 5.82 7.78 5.88
CA TYR A 70 7.10 7.56 5.22
C TYR A 70 6.93 7.12 3.77
N THR A 71 7.91 7.44 2.92
CA THR A 71 8.10 6.77 1.64
C THR A 71 8.93 5.50 1.81
N PHE A 72 8.70 4.50 0.97
CA PHE A 72 9.42 3.22 1.03
C PHE A 72 9.96 2.78 -0.33
N ASN A 73 11.07 2.04 -0.33
CA ASN A 73 11.60 1.42 -1.55
C ASN A 73 11.20 -0.06 -1.67
N GLN A 74 11.53 -0.68 -2.80
CA GLN A 74 11.19 -2.08 -3.07
C GLN A 74 11.80 -3.07 -2.06
N LYS A 75 12.98 -2.77 -1.50
CA LYS A 75 13.63 -3.65 -0.50
C LYS A 75 12.86 -3.65 0.81
N ALA A 76 12.44 -2.46 1.27
CA ALA A 76 11.57 -2.31 2.43
C ALA A 76 10.25 -3.07 2.26
N LEU A 77 9.62 -2.91 1.08
CA LEU A 77 8.41 -3.63 0.73
C LEU A 77 8.56 -5.14 0.81
N LYS A 78 9.58 -5.69 0.15
CA LYS A 78 9.84 -7.14 0.18
C LYS A 78 10.08 -7.65 1.61
N ALA A 79 10.69 -6.86 2.49
CA ALA A 79 10.87 -7.25 3.88
C ALA A 79 9.55 -7.31 4.66
N VAL A 80 8.69 -6.29 4.51
CA VAL A 80 7.38 -6.26 5.17
C VAL A 80 6.46 -7.36 4.62
N LEU A 81 6.41 -7.56 3.30
CA LEU A 81 5.60 -8.62 2.70
C LEU A 81 6.00 -10.02 3.20
N ARG A 82 7.31 -10.28 3.34
CA ARG A 82 7.81 -11.52 3.98
C ARG A 82 7.34 -11.65 5.42
N ALA A 83 7.41 -10.57 6.20
CA ALA A 83 6.97 -10.54 7.59
C ALA A 83 5.45 -10.81 7.73
N LEU A 84 4.67 -10.34 6.75
CA LEU A 84 3.23 -10.57 6.65
C LEU A 84 2.85 -11.91 6.00
N LYS A 85 3.81 -12.64 5.44
CA LYS A 85 3.62 -13.89 4.68
C LYS A 85 2.70 -13.72 3.45
N VAL A 86 2.85 -12.60 2.74
CA VAL A 86 2.15 -12.29 1.48
C VAL A 86 3.17 -11.94 0.38
N LYS A 87 2.71 -11.80 -0.87
CA LYS A 87 3.60 -11.55 -2.03
C LYS A 87 3.42 -10.17 -2.68
N THR A 88 2.24 -9.58 -2.56
CA THR A 88 1.90 -8.36 -3.29
C THR A 88 1.14 -7.38 -2.41
N LEU A 89 1.57 -6.13 -2.42
CA LEU A 89 0.84 -4.99 -1.90
C LEU A 89 -0.13 -4.47 -2.97
N ILE A 90 -1.40 -4.36 -2.61
CA ILE A 90 -2.42 -3.63 -3.35
C ILE A 90 -2.73 -2.37 -2.57
N ARG A 91 -2.54 -1.20 -3.19
CA ARG A 91 -2.76 0.09 -2.55
C ARG A 91 -3.55 1.07 -3.41
N ALA A 92 -3.88 2.21 -2.83
CA ALA A 92 -4.52 3.33 -3.51
C ALA A 92 -3.68 4.61 -3.31
N HIS A 93 -4.33 5.72 -2.95
CA HIS A 93 -3.74 6.99 -2.49
C HIS A 93 -3.04 7.86 -3.53
N GLU A 94 -2.34 7.28 -4.50
CA GLU A 94 -1.72 8.02 -5.60
C GLU A 94 -2.57 7.94 -6.88
N TYR A 95 -2.75 9.07 -7.55
CA TYR A 95 -3.48 9.15 -8.81
C TYR A 95 -2.58 8.80 -10.00
N TYR A 96 -3.08 7.95 -10.89
CA TYR A 96 -2.46 7.63 -12.18
C TYR A 96 -3.55 7.63 -13.25
N ALA A 97 -3.32 8.35 -14.36
CA ALA A 97 -4.28 8.48 -15.45
C ALA A 97 -4.70 7.13 -16.09
N SER A 98 -3.84 6.11 -15.99
CA SER A 98 -4.12 4.73 -16.44
C SER A 98 -5.05 3.94 -15.51
N GLY A 99 -5.53 4.54 -14.41
CA GLY A 99 -6.36 3.90 -13.37
C GLY A 99 -5.59 2.93 -12.47
N SER A 100 -4.44 2.44 -12.91
CA SER A 100 -3.55 1.60 -12.12
C SER A 100 -2.12 1.68 -12.62
N VAL A 101 -1.16 1.39 -11.74
CA VAL A 101 0.25 1.25 -12.11
C VAL A 101 0.90 0.15 -11.28
N ARG A 102 1.97 -0.42 -11.83
CA ARG A 102 2.93 -1.24 -11.09
C ARG A 102 4.04 -0.34 -10.58
N ASN A 103 4.16 -0.16 -9.26
CA ASN A 103 5.05 0.86 -8.69
C ASN A 103 6.54 0.49 -8.76
N PHE A 104 6.86 -0.80 -8.94
CA PHE A 104 8.22 -1.30 -9.06
C PHE A 104 8.41 -2.14 -10.33
N ASP A 105 9.63 -2.61 -10.57
CA ASP A 105 9.98 -3.45 -11.72
C ASP A 105 9.40 -4.88 -11.64
N ASP A 106 8.72 -5.24 -10.54
CA ASP A 106 8.07 -6.53 -10.32
C ASP A 106 6.62 -6.39 -9.80
N GLN A 107 5.94 -7.52 -9.63
CA GLN A 107 4.53 -7.60 -9.21
C GLN A 107 4.34 -7.42 -7.69
N SER A 108 5.30 -6.80 -6.99
CA SER A 108 5.24 -6.65 -5.54
C SER A 108 4.33 -5.52 -5.08
N CYS A 109 4.04 -4.53 -5.93
CA CYS A 109 3.22 -3.37 -5.57
C CYS A 109 2.38 -2.88 -6.76
N TYR A 110 1.09 -2.70 -6.50
CA TYR A 110 0.16 -2.06 -7.43
C TYR A 110 -0.58 -0.93 -6.74
N THR A 111 -0.60 0.24 -7.37
CA THR A 111 -1.55 1.30 -7.05
C THR A 111 -2.75 1.17 -7.97
N VAL A 112 -3.95 1.20 -7.38
CA VAL A 112 -5.23 1.14 -8.08
C VAL A 112 -6.07 2.35 -7.66
N HIS A 113 -6.70 2.99 -8.63
CA HIS A 113 -7.62 4.09 -8.43
C HIS A 113 -8.92 3.84 -9.20
N SER A 114 -10.04 4.07 -8.53
CA SER A 114 -11.37 3.77 -9.06
C SER A 114 -12.20 5.01 -9.38
N THR A 115 -11.70 6.22 -9.12
CA THR A 115 -12.42 7.44 -9.46
C THR A 115 -12.04 7.86 -10.89
N PRO A 116 -13.03 8.09 -11.77
CA PRO A 116 -12.79 8.71 -13.05
C PRO A 116 -12.26 10.14 -12.85
N ASP A 117 -11.35 10.58 -13.71
CA ASP A 117 -10.92 11.97 -13.82
C ASP A 117 -12.03 12.77 -14.53
N GLU A 118 -12.65 13.72 -13.83
CA GLU A 118 -13.75 14.52 -14.37
C GLU A 118 -13.31 15.47 -15.50
N ASP A 119 -12.02 15.80 -15.58
CA ASP A 119 -11.45 16.78 -16.52
C ASP A 119 -10.65 16.17 -17.68
N SER A 120 -10.47 14.84 -17.72
CA SER A 120 -9.69 14.18 -18.77
C SER A 120 -10.59 13.42 -19.76
N THR A 121 -10.34 13.62 -21.06
CA THR A 121 -11.03 12.91 -22.15
C THR A 121 -10.65 11.42 -22.25
N ASN A 122 -9.76 10.93 -21.38
CA ASN A 122 -9.26 9.56 -21.40
C ASN A 122 -9.37 8.92 -20.01
N ASN A 123 -10.59 8.48 -19.70
CA ASN A 123 -11.00 8.21 -18.34
C ASN A 123 -10.93 6.71 -18.01
N SER A 124 -9.75 6.22 -17.59
CA SER A 124 -9.59 4.82 -17.21
C SER A 124 -9.64 4.65 -15.69
N TYR A 125 -10.75 4.14 -15.17
CA TYR A 125 -10.85 3.57 -13.83
C TYR A 125 -10.64 2.06 -13.92
N LYS A 126 -10.01 1.46 -12.92
CA LYS A 126 -9.85 0.01 -12.87
C LYS A 126 -10.23 -0.54 -11.51
N VAL A 127 -10.91 -1.68 -11.53
CA VAL A 127 -11.05 -2.52 -10.34
C VAL A 127 -9.93 -3.56 -10.32
N LEU A 128 -9.66 -4.12 -9.14
CA LEU A 128 -8.53 -5.04 -8.93
C LEU A 128 -8.43 -6.18 -9.97
N ARG A 129 -9.59 -6.66 -10.44
CA ARG A 129 -9.70 -7.73 -11.45
C ARG A 129 -9.04 -7.35 -12.78
N ASP A 130 -9.15 -6.09 -13.19
CA ASP A 130 -8.62 -5.56 -14.45
C ASP A 130 -7.11 -5.27 -14.37
N CYS A 131 -6.59 -5.10 -13.16
CA CYS A 131 -5.18 -4.75 -12.90
C CYS A 131 -4.26 -5.97 -12.85
N LEU A 132 -4.78 -7.11 -12.39
CA LEU A 132 -3.99 -8.32 -12.15
C LEU A 132 -3.97 -9.29 -13.34
N GLY A 133 -4.60 -8.93 -14.48
CA GLY A 133 -4.66 -9.79 -15.66
C GLY A 133 -5.42 -11.10 -15.43
N ILE A 134 -6.38 -11.10 -14.49
CA ILE A 134 -7.19 -12.26 -14.17
C ILE A 134 -8.29 -12.38 -15.24
N LEU A 135 -8.01 -13.14 -16.30
CA LEU A 135 -9.04 -13.59 -17.24
C LEU A 135 -10.10 -14.45 -16.51
N PRO A 136 -11.36 -14.48 -16.98
CA PRO A 136 -12.45 -15.19 -16.33
C PRO A 136 -12.17 -16.66 -16.03
#